data_AF-A0A6L3ADH4-F1
#
_entry.id   AF-A0A6L3ADH4-F1
#
_cell.length_a   1.000
_cell.length_b   1.000
_cell.length_c   1.000
_cell.angle_alpha   90.00
_cell.angle_beta   90.00
_cell.angle_gamma   90.00
#
_symmetry.space_group_name_H-M   'P 1'
#
loop_
_entity.id
_entity.type
_entity.pdbx_description
1 polymer ?
#
loop_
_entity_poly.entity_id
_entity_poly.type
_entity_poly.pdbx_seq_one_letter_code
_entity_poly.pdbx_strand_id
1 'polypeptide(L)'
;ANPTIIRLTMVTTSLAILAFIAWAGVTNINEVARTPGEVVPQGFQQVVQHLEGGIVREIKIREGQQVEKGQVLVVLDGAGSQDRHGASR
;
A
#
# COMPACT_ATOMS: atom_id res chain seq x y z
N ALA A 1 -72.99 -0.48 -11.25
CA ALA A 1 -71.61 0.04 -11.15
C ALA A 1 -71.40 1.06 -12.27
N ASN A 2 -70.93 2.28 -11.97
CA ASN A 2 -70.86 3.37 -12.93
C ASN A 2 -69.66 3.16 -13.89
N PRO A 3 -69.87 2.87 -15.19
CA PRO A 3 -68.79 2.48 -16.11
C PRO A 3 -67.81 3.63 -16.42
N THR A 4 -68.20 4.88 -16.18
CA THR A 4 -67.31 6.04 -16.34
C THR A 4 -66.24 6.12 -15.27
N ILE A 5 -66.52 5.68 -14.03
CA ILE A 5 -65.51 5.66 -12.96
C ILE A 5 -64.40 4.66 -13.27
N ILE A 6 -64.75 3.49 -13.81
CA ILE A 6 -63.77 2.45 -14.20
C ILE A 6 -62.88 2.93 -15.35
N ARG A 7 -63.46 3.61 -16.35
CA ARG A 7 -62.69 4.20 -17.44
C ARG A 7 -61.76 5.31 -16.94
N LEU A 8 -62.24 6.15 -16.03
CA LEU A 8 -61.45 7.24 -15.46
C LEU A 8 -60.25 6.71 -14.67
N THR A 9 -60.44 5.69 -13.84
CA THR A 9 -59.35 5.09 -13.06
C THR A 9 -58.35 4.37 -13.96
N MET A 10 -58.79 3.64 -14.98
CA MET A 10 -57.92 2.94 -15.92
C MET A 10 -57.05 3.90 -16.75
N VAL A 11 -57.63 5.01 -17.22
CA VAL A 11 -56.89 6.04 -17.95
C VAL A 11 -55.91 6.77 -17.04
N THR A 12 -56.32 7.12 -15.82
CA THR A 12 -55.45 7.80 -14.85
C THR A 12 -54.24 6.95 -14.50
N THR A 13 -54.45 5.66 -14.20
CA THR A 13 -53.35 4.73 -13.91
C THR A 13 -52.42 4.56 -15.11
N SER A 14 -52.97 4.43 -16.32
CA SER A 14 -52.15 4.32 -17.54
C SER A 14 -51.31 5.59 -17.76
N LEU A 15 -51.89 6.77 -17.54
CA LEU A 15 -51.20 8.05 -17.69
C LEU A 15 -50.08 8.20 -16.66
N ALA A 16 -50.31 7.78 -15.41
CA ALA A 16 -49.30 7.82 -14.35
C ALA A 16 -48.09 6.93 -14.66
N ILE A 17 -48.34 5.72 -15.18
CA ILE A 17 -47.27 4.79 -15.59
C ILE A 17 -46.46 5.40 -16.75
N LEU A 18 -47.13 5.94 -17.77
CA LEU A 18 -46.45 6.57 -18.91
C LEU A 18 -45.59 7.77 -18.49
N ALA A 19 -46.11 8.61 -17.60
CA ALA A 19 -45.39 9.75 -17.04
C ALA A 19 -44.14 9.30 -16.26
N PHE A 20 -44.27 8.23 -15.45
CA PHE A 20 -43.15 7.68 -14.69
C PHE A 20 -42.04 7.13 -15.60
N ILE A 21 -42.40 6.37 -16.64
CA ILE A 21 -41.42 5.84 -17.61
C ILE A 21 -40.71 6.97 -18.35
N ALA A 22 -41.46 7.99 -18.80
CA ALA A 22 -40.89 9.14 -19.47
C ALA A 22 -39.89 9.89 -18.56
N TRP A 23 -40.24 10.09 -17.29
CA TRP A 23 -39.35 10.72 -16.32
C TRP A 23 -38.10 9.87 -16.01
N ALA A 24 -38.26 8.56 -15.86
CA ALA A 24 -37.16 7.63 -15.59
C ALA A 24 -36.14 7.59 -16.74
N GLY A 25 -36.60 7.69 -17.99
CA GLY A 25 -35.72 7.72 -19.17
C GLY A 25 -34.91 9.01 -19.32
N VAL A 26 -35.40 10.14 -18.79
CA VAL A 26 -34.70 11.44 -18.84
C VAL A 26 -33.77 11.63 -17.63
N THR A 27 -34.02 10.91 -16.54
CA THR A 27 -33.27 11.07 -15.29
C THR A 27 -31.89 10.42 -15.40
N ASN A 28 -30.84 11.23 -15.37
CA ASN A 28 -29.47 10.76 -15.25
C ASN A 28 -29.15 10.47 -13.78
N ILE A 29 -28.99 9.19 -13.45
CA ILE A 29 -28.49 8.76 -12.15
C ILE A 29 -26.97 8.89 -12.17
N ASN A 30 -26.47 9.97 -11.56
CA ASN A 30 -25.03 10.19 -11.42
C ASN A 30 -24.47 9.23 -10.37
N GLU A 31 -23.97 8.08 -10.81
CA GLU A 31 -23.23 7.17 -9.95
C GLU A 31 -21.80 7.68 -9.77
N VAL A 32 -21.48 8.18 -8.58
CA VAL A 32 -20.11 8.60 -8.25
C VAL A 32 -19.34 7.34 -7.83
N ALA A 33 -18.58 6.77 -8.75
CA ALA A 33 -17.65 5.68 -8.47
C ALA A 33 -16.53 6.19 -7.54
N ARG A 34 -16.64 5.89 -6.24
CA ARG A 34 -15.57 6.15 -5.27
C ARG A 34 -14.61 4.96 -5.28
N THR A 35 -13.56 5.04 -6.08
CA THR A 35 -12.46 4.07 -6.02
C THR A 35 -11.36 4.59 -5.10
N PRO A 36 -10.97 3.85 -4.04
CA PRO A 36 -9.77 4.18 -3.28
C PRO A 36 -8.55 3.89 -4.17
N GLY A 37 -7.98 4.94 -4.76
CA GLY A 37 -6.70 4.85 -5.47
C GLY A 37 -5.55 4.98 -4.48
N GLU A 38 -4.75 3.93 -4.31
CA GLU A 38 -3.50 4.00 -3.55
C GLU A 38 -2.34 4.22 -4.53
N VAL A 39 -1.64 5.33 -4.40
CA VAL A 39 -0.42 5.62 -5.16
C VAL A 39 0.72 4.90 -4.46
N VAL A 40 1.06 3.70 -4.93
CA VAL A 40 2.26 2.99 -4.48
C VAL A 40 3.45 3.54 -5.27
N PRO A 41 4.37 4.30 -4.66
CA PRO A 41 5.60 4.68 -5.34
C PRO A 41 6.42 3.41 -5.58
N GLN A 42 6.61 3.03 -6.85
CA GLN A 42 7.58 2.00 -7.23
C GLN A 42 8.99 2.59 -7.15
N GLY A 43 9.50 2.70 -5.92
CA GLY A 43 10.90 2.97 -5.65
C GLY A 43 11.62 1.66 -5.38
N PHE A 44 12.49 1.23 -6.30
CA PHE A 44 13.53 0.26 -5.96
C PHE A 44 14.41 0.90 -4.89
N GLN A 45 14.18 0.58 -3.62
CA GLN A 45 15.14 0.85 -2.56
C GLN A 45 16.29 -0.12 -2.75
N GLN A 46 17.15 0.17 -3.74
CA GLN A 46 18.38 -0.56 -3.90
C GLN A 46 19.27 -0.14 -2.73
N VAL A 47 19.23 -0.94 -1.67
CA VAL A 47 20.13 -0.81 -0.53
C VAL A 47 21.53 -1.10 -1.07
N VAL A 48 22.21 -0.07 -1.56
CA VAL A 48 23.64 -0.14 -1.84
C VAL A 48 24.33 -0.19 -0.49
N GLN A 49 24.42 -1.39 0.08
CA GLN A 49 25.32 -1.64 1.19
C GLN A 49 26.74 -1.53 0.64
N HIS A 50 27.51 -0.64 1.23
CA HIS A 50 28.90 -0.39 0.89
C HIS A 50 29.68 -1.70 1.11
N LEU A 51 30.27 -2.23 0.04
CA LEU A 51 31.07 -3.47 0.05
C LEU A 51 32.49 -3.23 0.59
N GLU A 52 32.66 -2.39 1.62
CA GLU A 52 33.99 -2.03 2.15
C GLU A 52 34.26 -2.50 3.59
N GLY A 53 33.28 -3.09 4.27
CA GLY A 53 33.50 -3.71 5.58
C GLY A 53 33.65 -5.22 5.43
N GLY A 54 34.75 -5.80 5.93
CA GLY A 54 34.94 -7.25 5.99
C GLY A 54 33.69 -7.99 6.51
N ILE A 55 33.44 -9.19 6.00
CA ILE A 55 32.20 -9.94 6.27
C ILE A 55 32.08 -10.15 7.79
N VAL A 56 30.97 -9.69 8.40
CA VAL A 56 30.71 -9.94 9.82
C VAL A 56 30.55 -11.44 10.04
N ARG A 57 31.49 -12.05 10.76
CA ARG A 57 31.48 -13.49 11.04
C ARG A 57 30.60 -13.82 12.25
N GLU A 58 30.69 -13.01 13.30
CA GLU A 58 29.94 -13.25 14.54
C GLU A 58 29.68 -11.95 15.29
N ILE A 59 28.44 -11.74 15.74
CA ILE A 59 28.06 -10.67 16.66
C ILE A 59 27.89 -11.28 18.05
N LYS A 60 28.73 -10.87 19.01
CA LYS A 60 28.78 -11.44 20.37
C LYS A 60 27.91 -10.68 21.37
N ILE A 61 27.11 -9.74 20.88
CA ILE A 61 26.24 -8.90 21.70
C ILE A 61 24.82 -8.81 21.18
N ARG A 62 23.89 -8.46 22.06
CA ARG A 62 22.49 -8.16 21.75
C ARG A 62 22.20 -6.70 22.05
N GLU A 63 21.18 -6.16 21.39
CA GLU A 63 20.73 -4.78 21.63
C GLU A 63 20.35 -4.59 23.12
N GLY A 64 20.84 -3.51 23.73
CA GLY A 64 20.63 -3.23 25.16
C GLY A 64 21.57 -3.95 26.13
N GLN A 65 22.51 -4.77 25.64
CA GLN A 65 23.48 -5.46 26.49
C GLN A 65 24.53 -4.49 27.05
N GLN A 66 24.72 -4.48 28.38
CA GLN A 66 25.83 -3.77 29.01
C GLN A 66 27.15 -4.50 28.74
N VAL A 67 28.20 -3.73 28.40
CA VAL A 67 29.51 -4.27 28.01
C VAL A 67 30.62 -3.64 28.84
N GLU A 68 31.64 -4.44 29.14
CA GLU A 68 32.82 -3.99 29.89
C GLU A 68 33.97 -3.59 28.96
N LYS A 69 34.89 -2.74 29.46
CA LYS A 69 36.03 -2.28 28.67
C LYS A 69 36.93 -3.45 28.28
N GLY A 70 37.10 -3.67 26.98
CA GLY A 70 37.90 -4.78 26.41
C GLY A 70 37.09 -5.99 25.97
N GLN A 71 35.77 -5.98 26.16
CA GLN A 71 34.89 -7.04 25.69
C GLN A 71 34.80 -7.05 24.16
N VAL A 72 34.98 -8.23 23.55
CA VAL A 72 34.83 -8.43 22.10
C VAL A 72 33.35 -8.36 21.74
N LEU A 73 33.00 -7.40 20.88
CA LEU A 73 31.62 -7.15 20.47
C LEU A 73 31.29 -7.82 19.13
N VAL A 74 32.20 -7.75 18.17
CA VAL A 74 32.02 -8.23 16.79
C VAL A 74 33.32 -8.87 16.30
N VAL A 75 33.20 -9.98 15.58
CA VAL A 75 34.30 -10.65 14.86
C VAL A 75 34.09 -10.45 13.37
N LEU A 76 35.06 -9.85 12.69
CA LEU A 76 35.05 -9.61 11.23
C LEU A 76 35.99 -10.63 10.54
N ASP A 77 35.54 -11.25 9.45
CA ASP A 77 36.40 -12.02 8.55
C ASP A 77 37.03 -11.04 7.54
N GLY A 78 38.27 -10.65 7.83
CA GLY A 78 39.01 -9.66 7.04
C GLY A 78 39.54 -10.26 5.73
N ALA A 79 38.86 -9.99 4.62
CA ALA A 79 39.45 -10.10 3.27
C ALA A 79 40.15 -8.80 2.82
N GLY A 80 40.32 -7.80 3.71
CA GLY A 80 40.71 -6.44 3.29
C GLY A 80 41.74 -5.68 4.13
N SER A 81 42.40 -6.30 5.12
CA SER A 81 43.39 -5.56 5.94
C SER A 81 44.56 -6.45 6.39
N GLN A 82 45.37 -6.89 5.42
CA GLN A 82 46.77 -7.19 5.67
C GLN A 82 47.51 -5.85 5.76
N ASP A 83 47.50 -5.26 6.96
CA ASP A 83 48.34 -4.10 7.25
C ASP A 83 49.80 -4.58 7.31
N ARG A 84 50.54 -4.33 6.21
CA ARG A 84 51.96 -4.65 6.01
C ARG A 84 52.89 -3.62 6.68
N HIS A 85 52.56 -3.13 7.87
CA HIS A 85 53.42 -2.20 8.61
C HIS A 85 53.98 -2.87 9.86
N GLY A 86 55.11 -3.55 9.69
CA GLY A 86 55.82 -4.19 10.80
C GLY A 86 57.08 -4.95 10.39
N ALA A 87 57.79 -4.49 9.37
CA ALA A 87 59.16 -4.92 9.11
C ALA A 87 60.07 -3.69 8.97
N SER A 88 61.13 -3.68 9.77
CA SER A 88 62.29 -2.77 9.73
C SER A 88 62.17 -1.45 10.49
N ARG A 89 62.37 -1.51 11.82
CA ARG A 89 63.63 -1.11 12.46
C ARG A 89 63.65 -1.47 13.93
#